data_AF-A0A836U5B3-F1
#
_entry.id   AF-A0A836U5B3-F1
#
_cell.length_a   1.000
_cell.length_b   1.000
_cell.length_c   1.000
_cell.angle_alpha   90.00
_cell.angle_beta   90.00
_cell.angle_gamma   90.00
#
_symmetry.space_group_name_H-M   'P 1'
#
loop_
_entity.id
_entity.type
_entity.pdbx_description
1 polymer ?
#
loop_
_entity_poly.entity_id
_entity_poly.type
_entity_poly.pdbx_seq_one_letter_code
_entity_poly.pdbx_strand_id
1 'polypeptide(L)' 'MSDTMEKLVSLCKRKGFIFQSSEIYGGLNGCWDYGPLGVELLRNVKEAWWKAMTYREDV' A
#
# COMPACT_ATOMS: atom_id res chain seq x y z
N MET A 1 20.59 6.99 14.07
CA MET A 1 19.97 7.70 12.93
C MET A 1 18.70 6.94 12.62
N SER A 2 17.50 7.46 12.95
CA SER A 2 16.28 6.70 12.67
C SER A 2 16.13 6.62 11.16
N ASP A 3 16.21 5.43 10.61
CA ASP A 3 15.99 5.25 9.18
C ASP A 3 14.53 5.63 8.89
N THR A 4 14.32 6.64 8.04
CA THR A 4 12.98 7.11 7.67
C THR A 4 12.13 5.96 7.11
N MET A 5 12.78 4.98 6.47
CA MET A 5 12.11 3.79 5.96
C MET A 5 11.55 2.93 7.10
N GLU A 6 12.31 2.66 8.16
CA GLU A 6 11.83 1.90 9.32
C GLU A 6 10.64 2.58 9.98
N LYS A 7 10.66 3.92 10.07
CA LYS A 7 9.54 4.71 10.59
C LYS A 7 8.28 4.51 9.74
N LEU A 8 8.40 4.57 8.41
CA LEU A 8 7.28 4.34 7.48
C LEU A 8 6.73 2.92 7.61
N VAL A 9 7.59 1.90 7.60
CA VAL A 9 7.18 0.50 7.77
C VAL A 9 6.44 0.30 9.10
N SER A 10 6.96 0.89 10.19
CA SER A 10 6.30 0.82 11.51
C SER A 10 4.91 1.46 11.52
N LEU A 11 4.73 2.57 10.79
CA LEU A 11 3.46 3.27 10.68
C LEU A 11 2.47 2.43 9.86
N CYS A 12 2.91 1.92 8.71
CA CYS A 12 2.09 1.12 7.82
C CYS A 12 1.55 -0.12 8.53
N LYS A 13 2.40 -0.81 9.31
CA LYS A 13 1.98 -1.98 10.11
C LYS A 13 1.02 -1.59 11.23
N ARG A 14 1.34 -0.53 12.01
CA ARG A 14 0.51 -0.10 13.16
C ARG A 14 -0.86 0.45 12.76
N LYS A 15 -0.97 1.08 11.59
CA LYS A 15 -2.22 1.68 11.09
C LYS A 15 -2.99 0.79 10.13
N GLY A 16 -2.48 -0.40 9.80
CA GLY A 16 -3.17 -1.34 8.92
C GLY A 16 -3.19 -0.90 7.46
N PHE A 17 -2.08 -0.35 6.97
CA PHE A 17 -1.86 -0.12 5.54
C PHE A 17 -1.28 -1.35 4.85
N ILE A 18 -0.14 -1.85 5.34
CA ILE A 18 0.61 -2.93 4.69
C ILE A 18 1.13 -3.88 5.77
N PHE A 19 1.02 -5.19 5.49
CA PHE A 19 1.53 -6.28 6.31
C PHE A 19 2.48 -7.16 5.53
N GLN A 20 3.41 -7.81 6.22
CA GLN A 20 4.24 -8.84 5.61
C GLN A 20 3.37 -10.06 5.32
N SER A 21 3.36 -10.52 4.07
CA SER A 21 2.55 -11.70 3.75
C SER A 21 3.09 -12.93 4.46
N SER A 22 2.20 -13.77 4.94
CA SER A 22 2.54 -14.97 5.72
C SER A 22 3.38 -14.68 6.98
N GLU A 23 3.18 -13.53 7.64
CA GLU A 23 3.95 -13.13 8.82
C GLU A 23 3.96 -14.22 9.92
N ILE A 24 2.81 -14.88 10.16
CA ILE A 24 2.70 -15.95 11.16
C ILE A 24 3.48 -17.23 10.80
N TYR A 25 3.90 -17.36 9.54
CA TYR A 25 4.66 -18.51 9.01
C TYR A 25 6.13 -18.15 8.72
N GLY A 26 6.63 -17.03 9.26
CA GLY A 26 8.01 -16.58 9.06
C GLY A 26 8.20 -15.59 7.91
N GLY A 27 7.10 -15.17 7.26
CA GLY A 27 7.10 -14.15 6.21
C GLY A 27 7.53 -14.69 4.84
N LEU A 28 6.78 -14.33 3.80
CA LEU A 28 7.16 -14.58 2.42
C LEU A 28 7.84 -13.33 1.84
N ASN A 29 9.17 -13.38 1.66
CA ASN A 29 9.92 -12.28 1.06
C ASN A 29 9.37 -11.94 -0.34
N GLY A 30 9.14 -10.65 -0.59
CA GLY A 30 8.61 -10.16 -1.86
C GLY A 30 7.07 -10.16 -1.97
N CYS A 31 6.35 -10.63 -0.94
CA CYS A 31 4.90 -10.60 -0.92
C CYS A 31 4.37 -9.78 0.28
N TRP A 32 3.39 -8.93 0.02
CA TRP A 32 2.78 -8.03 1.01
C TRP A 32 1.27 -8.01 0.88
N ASP A 33 0.61 -7.96 2.03
CA ASP A 33 -0.85 -7.93 2.11
C ASP A 33 -1.31 -6.51 2.49
N TYR A 34 -2.33 -6.00 1.80
CA TYR A 34 -2.91 -4.69 2.09
C TYR A 34 -3.95 -4.81 3.21
N GLY A 35 -3.78 -4.00 4.25
CA GLY A 35 -4.77 -3.86 5.33
C GLY A 35 -5.92 -2.94 4.94
N PRO A 36 -6.92 -2.75 5.83
CA PRO A 36 -8.13 -2.00 5.52
C PRO A 36 -7.87 -0.58 4.98
N LEU A 37 -6.99 0.19 5.62
CA LEU A 37 -6.64 1.53 5.14
C LEU A 37 -5.76 1.50 3.88
N GLY A 38 -4.97 0.44 3.71
CA GLY A 38 -4.13 0.24 2.54
C GLY A 38 -4.94 -0.03 1.27
N VAL A 39 -5.99 -0.84 1.38
CA VAL A 39 -6.91 -1.14 0.26
C VAL A 39 -7.64 0.13 -0.19
N GLU A 40 -8.13 0.93 0.76
CA GLU A 40 -8.79 2.21 0.44
C GLU A 40 -7.84 3.19 -0.27
N LEU A 41 -6.60 3.33 0.23
CA LEU A 41 -5.59 4.14 -0.43
C LEU A 41 -5.28 3.63 -1.84
N LEU A 42 -5.08 2.32 -1.99
CA LEU A 42 -4.80 1.69 -3.27
C LEU A 42 -5.93 1.92 -4.27
N ARG A 43 -7.19 1.76 -3.83
CA ARG A 43 -8.37 2.02 -4.64
C ARG A 43 -8.40 3.47 -5.12
N ASN A 44 -8.24 4.43 -4.20
CA ASN A 44 -8.27 5.85 -4.54
C ASN A 44 -7.18 6.23 -5.55
N VAL A 45 -5.97 5.68 -5.42
CA VAL A 45 -4.89 5.91 -6.37
C VAL A 45 -5.22 5.32 -7.74
N LYS A 46 -5.75 4.09 -7.79
CA LYS A 46 -6.16 3.43 -9.04
C LYS A 46 -7.27 4.21 -9.75
N GLU A 47 -8.29 4.66 -9.01
CA GLU A 47 -9.40 5.45 -9.56
C GLU A 47 -8.94 6.81 -10.08
N ALA A 48 -8.10 7.51 -9.33
CA ALA A 48 -7.52 8.78 -9.76
C ALA A 48 -6.69 8.62 -11.04
N TRP A 49 -5.88 7.57 -11.11
CA TRP A 49 -5.09 7.26 -12.31
C TRP A 49 -5.97 6.91 -13.51
N TRP A 50 -6.99 6.06 -13.32
CA TRP A 50 -7.90 5.66 -14.39
C TRP A 50 -8.64 6.87 -14.95
N LYS A 51 -9.17 7.73 -14.08
CA LYS A 51 -9.84 8.97 -14.48
C LYS A 51 -8.90 9.88 -15.27
N ALA A 52 -7.68 10.09 -14.78
CA ALA A 52 -6.69 10.95 -15.45
C ALA A 52 -6.31 10.43 -16.84
N MET A 53 -6.28 9.11 -17.04
CA MET A 53 -5.86 8.51 -18.31
C MET A 53 -7.00 8.32 -19.30
N THR A 54 -8.23 8.11 -18.84
CA THR A 54 -9.36 7.72 -19.71
C THR A 54 -10.43 8.80 -19.89
N TYR A 55 -10.55 9.76 -18.96
CA TYR A 55 -11.58 10.82 -19.04
C TYR A 55 -11.01 12.14 -19.58
N ARG A 56 -9.84 12.07 -20.22
CA ARG A 56 -9.23 13.22 -20.87
C ARG A 56 -9.91 13.45 -22.23
N GLU A 57 -10.02 14.72 -22.66
CA GLU A 57 -10.76 15.09 -23.89
C GLU A 57 -10.13 14.53 -25.16
N ASP A 58 -8.86 14.13 -25.10
CA ASP A 58 -8.03 13.60 -26.18
C ASP A 58 -7.99 12.06 -26.26
N VAL A 59 -8.91 11.36 -25.58
CA VAL A 59 -9.08 9.89 -25.64
C VAL A 59 -10.36 9.49 -26.34
#